data_AF-A0A974BN01-F1
#
_entry.id   AF-A0A974BN01-F1
#
_cell.length_a   1.000
_cell.length_b   1.000
_cell.length_c   1.000
_cell.angle_alpha   90.00
_cell.angle_beta   90.00
_cell.angle_gamma   90.00
#
_symmetry.space_group_name_H-M   'P 1'
#
loop_
_entity.id
_entity.type
_entity.pdbx_description
1 polymer ?
#
loop_
_entity_poly.entity_id
_entity_poly.type
_entity_poly.pdbx_seq_one_letter_code
_entity_poly.pdbx_strand_id
1 'polypeptide(L)'
;MTFAYSDLDKSRITEAVGGSTDFLNTKDCKQNFRELENSQRKSVVYDLHLRTLSEYVKINRIPRGLRVHLRPTLFAEDKDFCQKWEAIINKCS
;
A
#
# COMPACT_ATOMS: atom_id res chain seq x y z
N MET A 1 -43.50 21.83 -31.23
CA MET A 1 -43.77 22.52 -29.95
C MET A 1 -42.88 21.86 -28.92
N THR A 2 -41.81 22.53 -28.47
CA THR A 2 -40.81 21.93 -27.59
C THR A 2 -41.32 22.04 -26.16
N PHE A 3 -41.70 20.92 -25.55
CA PHE A 3 -42.06 20.85 -24.13
C PHE A 3 -40.79 21.02 -23.29
N ALA A 4 -40.40 22.26 -23.04
CA ALA A 4 -39.31 22.61 -22.16
C ALA A 4 -39.83 23.53 -21.06
N TYR A 5 -39.43 23.24 -19.81
CA TYR A 5 -39.73 24.09 -18.66
C TYR A 5 -39.10 25.47 -18.82
N SER A 6 -39.83 26.51 -18.42
CA SER A 6 -39.26 27.86 -18.31
C SER A 6 -38.19 27.88 -17.20
N ASP A 7 -37.27 28.85 -17.23
CA ASP A 7 -36.26 28.97 -16.18
C ASP A 7 -36.88 29.24 -14.79
N LEU A 8 -38.05 29.88 -14.78
CA LEU A 8 -38.89 30.08 -13.59
C LEU A 8 -39.44 28.76 -13.06
N ASP A 9 -39.92 27.88 -13.95
CA ASP A 9 -40.38 26.54 -13.58
C ASP A 9 -39.23 25.69 -13.05
N LYS A 10 -38.06 25.75 -13.68
CA LYS A 10 -36.85 25.03 -13.22
C LYS A 10 -36.49 25.45 -11.80
N SER A 11 -36.39 26.76 -11.55
CA SER A 11 -36.05 27.30 -10.22
C SER A 11 -37.05 26.85 -9.15
N ARG A 12 -38.36 26.98 -9.44
CA ARG A 12 -39.43 26.58 -8.51
C ARG A 12 -39.40 25.08 -8.20
N ILE A 13 -39.14 24.24 -9.21
CA ILE A 13 -39.05 22.79 -9.04
C ILE A 13 -37.81 22.42 -8.22
N THR A 14 -36.65 23.01 -8.51
CA THR A 14 -35.40 22.69 -7.78
C THR A 14 -35.41 23.17 -6.34
N GLU A 15 -36.01 24.33 -6.07
CA GLU A 15 -36.09 24.90 -4.73
C GLU A 15 -37.04 24.08 -3.82
N ALA A 16 -38.14 23.57 -4.39
CA ALA A 16 -39.06 22.68 -3.68
C ALA A 16 -38.45 21.32 -3.29
N VAL A 17 -37.35 20.91 -3.95
CA VAL A 17 -36.60 19.68 -3.67
C VAL A 17 -35.31 19.98 -2.89
N GLY A 18 -35.13 21.23 -2.46
CA GLY A 18 -33.97 21.68 -1.69
C GLY A 18 -33.82 20.93 -0.36
N GLY A 19 -32.86 20.01 -0.33
CA GLY A 19 -32.40 19.32 0.86
C GLY A 19 -30.88 19.25 0.85
N SER A 20 -30.28 18.74 1.93
CA SER A 20 -28.82 18.61 1.98
C SER A 20 -28.33 17.71 0.83
N THR A 21 -27.33 18.18 0.09
CA THR A 21 -26.64 17.41 -0.95
C THR A 21 -25.59 16.46 -0.39
N ASP A 22 -25.49 16.31 0.94
CA ASP A 22 -24.47 15.49 1.60
C ASP A 22 -24.48 14.03 1.14
N PHE A 23 -25.64 13.50 0.75
CA PHE A 23 -25.77 12.13 0.24
C PHE A 23 -24.94 11.87 -1.03
N LEU A 24 -24.61 12.91 -1.81
CA LEU A 24 -23.72 12.80 -2.99
C LEU A 24 -22.26 12.58 -2.59
N ASN A 25 -21.88 13.01 -1.39
CA ASN A 25 -20.54 12.86 -0.82
C ASN A 25 -20.45 11.70 0.17
N THR A 26 -21.57 11.10 0.57
CA THR A 26 -21.59 9.94 1.44
C THR A 26 -20.91 8.75 0.76
N LYS A 27 -19.81 8.28 1.35
CA LYS A 27 -19.17 7.04 0.91
C LYS A 27 -20.17 5.90 1.00
N ASP A 28 -20.34 5.17 -0.11
CA ASP A 28 -21.12 3.93 -0.15
C ASP A 28 -20.65 2.98 0.97
N CYS A 29 -21.57 2.37 1.70
CA CYS A 29 -21.23 1.37 2.73
C CYS A 29 -20.35 0.26 2.16
N LYS A 30 -20.54 -0.10 0.88
CA LYS A 30 -19.68 -1.07 0.17
C LYS A 30 -18.24 -0.61 0.01
N GLN A 31 -18.02 0.71 -0.10
CA GLN A 31 -16.67 1.27 -0.14
C GLN A 31 -15.97 1.12 1.21
N ASN A 32 -16.67 1.42 2.31
CA ASN A 32 -16.12 1.25 3.66
C ASN A 32 -15.79 -0.22 3.96
N PHE A 33 -16.66 -1.16 3.56
CA PHE A 33 -16.38 -2.59 3.70
C PHE A 33 -15.13 -3.03 2.93
N ARG A 34 -14.93 -2.55 1.70
CA ARG A 34 -13.73 -2.83 0.90
C ARG A 34 -12.46 -2.26 1.54
N GLU A 35 -12.54 -1.05 2.09
CA GLU A 35 -11.42 -0.43 2.83
C GLU A 35 -11.05 -1.24 4.08
N LEU A 36 -12.05 -1.71 4.84
CA LEU A 36 -11.85 -2.57 6.00
C LEU A 36 -11.24 -3.92 5.61
N GLU A 37 -11.78 -4.58 4.58
CA GLU A 37 -11.27 -5.86 4.09
C GLU A 37 -9.81 -5.74 3.63
N ASN A 38 -9.48 -4.68 2.87
CA ASN A 38 -8.11 -4.42 2.44
C ASN A 38 -7.17 -4.20 3.62
N SER A 39 -7.63 -3.49 4.65
CA SER A 39 -6.85 -3.27 5.87
C SER A 39 -6.61 -4.58 6.63
N GLN A 40 -7.63 -5.42 6.74
CA GLN A 40 -7.52 -6.74 7.37
C GLN A 40 -6.54 -7.65 6.62
N ARG A 41 -6.62 -7.70 5.29
CA ARG A 41 -5.68 -8.49 4.46
C ARG A 41 -4.24 -8.01 4.67
N LYS A 42 -4.01 -6.70 4.68
CA LYS A 42 -2.67 -6.12 4.95
C LYS A 42 -2.16 -6.51 6.34
N SER A 43 -3.01 -6.44 7.35
CA SER A 43 -2.66 -6.83 8.73
C SER A 43 -2.16 -8.28 8.80
N VAL A 44 -2.90 -9.22 8.20
CA VAL A 44 -2.51 -10.64 8.14
C VAL A 44 -1.18 -10.83 7.41
N VAL A 45 -0.99 -10.14 6.28
CA VAL A 45 0.26 -10.20 5.51
C VAL A 45 1.44 -9.70 6.35
N TYR A 46 1.28 -8.59 7.07
CA TYR A 46 2.33 -8.04 7.92
C TYR A 46 2.66 -8.94 9.12
N ASP A 47 1.66 -9.55 9.76
CA ASP A 47 1.90 -10.52 10.84
C ASP A 47 2.70 -11.73 10.33
N LEU A 48 2.34 -12.27 9.17
CA LEU A 48 3.07 -13.37 8.56
C LEU A 48 4.52 -12.98 8.19
N HIS A 49 4.72 -11.78 7.64
CA HIS A 49 6.05 -11.26 7.37
C HIS A 49 6.88 -11.12 8.64
N LEU A 50 6.32 -10.58 9.71
CA LEU A 50 7.00 -10.40 10.99
C LEU A 50 7.41 -11.74 11.58
N ARG A 51 6.49 -12.73 11.61
CA ARG A 51 6.80 -14.09 12.07
C ARG A 51 7.91 -14.72 11.24
N THR A 52 7.83 -14.60 9.92
CA THR A 52 8.85 -15.15 9.01
C THR A 52 10.21 -14.52 9.29
N LEU A 53 10.29 -13.19 9.36
CA LEU A 53 11.54 -12.49 9.67
C LEU A 53 12.08 -12.86 11.05
N SER A 54 11.22 -13.09 12.04
CA SER A 54 11.65 -13.53 13.38
C SER A 54 12.35 -14.89 13.35
N GLU A 55 11.88 -15.83 12.50
CA GLU A 55 12.55 -17.12 12.33
C GLU A 55 13.92 -16.97 11.67
N TYR A 56 14.06 -16.07 10.71
CA TYR A 56 15.35 -15.75 10.09
C TYR A 56 16.37 -15.20 11.11
N VAL A 57 15.92 -14.32 12.02
CA VAL A 57 16.75 -13.79 13.10
C VAL A 57 17.18 -14.91 14.06
N LYS A 58 16.28 -15.80 14.47
CA LYS A 58 16.60 -16.93 15.38
C LYS A 58 17.71 -17.83 14.84
N ILE A 59 17.79 -18.01 13.52
CA ILE A 59 18.80 -18.86 12.87
C ILE A 59 19.99 -18.05 12.31
N ASN A 60 20.11 -16.75 12.64
CA ASN A 60 21.15 -15.84 12.16
C ASN A 60 21.28 -15.82 10.62
N ARG A 61 20.16 -15.78 9.90
CA ARG A 61 20.13 -15.74 8.43
C ARG A 61 19.41 -14.50 7.92
N ILE A 62 19.85 -14.02 6.76
CA ILE A 62 19.20 -12.93 6.04
C ILE A 62 18.45 -13.48 4.82
N PRO A 63 17.15 -13.17 4.65
CA PRO A 63 16.38 -13.53 3.47
C PRO A 63 17.06 -13.07 2.19
N ARG A 64 17.03 -13.89 1.13
CA ARG A 64 17.74 -13.60 -0.13
C ARG A 64 17.40 -12.22 -0.71
N GLY A 65 16.13 -11.83 -0.69
CA GLY A 65 15.68 -10.53 -1.20
C GLY A 65 16.08 -9.33 -0.35
N LEU A 66 16.56 -9.55 0.88
CA LEU A 66 17.08 -8.51 1.77
C LEU A 66 18.61 -8.49 1.83
N ARG A 67 19.29 -9.38 1.10
CA ARG A 67 20.75 -9.38 1.06
C ARG A 67 21.25 -8.20 0.25
N VAL A 68 22.25 -7.53 0.79
CA VAL A 68 22.94 -6.42 0.13
C VAL A 68 23.94 -7.01 -0.87
N HIS A 69 23.87 -6.55 -2.13
CA HIS A 69 24.74 -6.99 -3.24
C HIS A 69 25.78 -5.91 -3.62
N LEU A 70 26.25 -5.15 -2.62
CA LEU A 70 27.27 -4.12 -2.84
C LEU A 70 28.62 -4.79 -3.10
N ARG A 71 29.24 -4.44 -4.23
CA ARG A 71 30.60 -4.90 -4.56
C ARG A 71 31.63 -3.91 -4.03
N PRO A 72 32.77 -4.39 -3.52
CA PRO A 72 33.85 -3.52 -3.10
C PRO A 72 34.49 -2.83 -4.30
N THR A 73 34.87 -1.55 -4.14
CA THR A 73 35.54 -0.76 -5.20
C THR A 73 36.94 -1.30 -5.51
N LEU A 74 37.64 -1.80 -4.49
CA LEU A 74 38.94 -2.46 -4.63
C LEU A 74 38.73 -3.97 -4.64
N PHE A 75 39.47 -4.69 -5.47
CA PHE A 75 39.41 -6.16 -5.57
C PHE A 75 38.04 -6.71 -6.04
N ALA A 76 37.30 -5.95 -6.85
CA ALA A 76 36.00 -6.38 -7.38
C ALA A 76 36.05 -7.65 -8.25
N GLU A 77 37.23 -7.98 -8.81
CA GLU A 77 37.45 -9.19 -9.60
C GLU A 77 37.83 -10.41 -8.75
N ASP A 78 38.23 -10.20 -7.51
CA ASP A 78 38.52 -11.28 -6.56
C ASP A 78 37.21 -11.79 -5.94
N LYS A 79 36.80 -12.99 -6.35
CA LYS A 79 35.56 -13.62 -5.90
C LYS A 79 35.58 -13.96 -4.40
N ASP A 80 36.73 -14.38 -3.88
CA ASP A 80 36.86 -14.75 -2.47
C ASP A 80 36.78 -13.49 -1.59
N PHE A 81 37.36 -12.39 -2.06
CA PHE A 81 37.25 -11.09 -1.39
C PHE A 81 35.80 -10.57 -1.41
N CYS A 82 35.14 -10.60 -2.57
CA CYS A 82 33.75 -10.17 -2.70
C CYS A 82 32.80 -10.97 -1.78
N GLN A 83 33.00 -12.28 -1.67
CA GLN A 83 32.17 -13.13 -0.82
C GLN A 83 32.33 -12.78 0.67
N LYS A 84 33.56 -12.52 1.13
CA LYS A 84 33.84 -12.08 2.50
C LYS A 84 33.26 -10.68 2.78
N TRP A 85 33.40 -9.77 1.82
CA TRP A 85 32.82 -8.43 1.89
C TRP A 85 31.30 -8.48 2.04
N GLU A 86 30.62 -9.23 1.17
CA GLU A 86 29.17 -9.43 1.25
C GLU A 86 28.74 -10.04 2.58
N ALA A 87 29.50 -10.99 3.13
CA ALA A 87 29.19 -11.60 4.43
C ALA A 87 29.26 -10.58 5.58
N ILE A 88 30.26 -9.68 5.56
CA ILE A 88 30.40 -8.62 6.58
C ILE A 88 29.26 -7.61 6.45
N ILE A 89 29.00 -7.11 5.24
CA ILE A 89 27.95 -6.11 5.00
C ILE A 89 26.58 -6.67 5.40
N ASN A 90 26.27 -7.90 5.01
CA ASN A 90 25.04 -8.54 5.41
C ASN A 90 24.96 -8.70 6.93
N LYS A 91 26.05 -9.06 7.64
CA LYS A 91 26.03 -9.15 9.11
C LYS A 91 25.77 -7.81 9.81
N CYS A 92 26.13 -6.70 9.19
CA CYS A 92 26.00 -5.35 9.75
C CYS A 92 24.72 -4.61 9.34
N SER A 93 23.93 -5.18 8.43
CA SER A 93 22.68 -4.59 7.91
C SER A 93 21.45 -5.15 8.61
#